data_AF-A0A817NUH6-F1
#
_entry.id   AF-A0A817NUH6-F1
#
_cell.length_a   1.000
_cell.length_b   1.000
_cell.length_c   1.000
_cell.angle_alpha   90.00
_cell.angle_beta   90.00
_cell.angle_gamma   90.00
#
_symmetry.space_group_name_H-M   'P 1'
#
loop_
_entity.id
_entity.type
_entity.pdbx_description
1 polymer ?
#
loop_
_entity_poly.entity_id
_entity_poly.type
_entity_poly.pdbx_seq_one_letter_code
_entity_poly.pdbx_strand_id
1 'polypeptide(L)'
;MLGLFCYPQSTKIILNQTVKIQIWLSTLPHRIYGNDTVRIQWRSTQCTNCFKWIPEELNFNDENFQEKQILAITRVKYVPPTTLISIFNGGGFDVVPLEIYLIFTQITFQNSYCCSVISRKNKNM
;
A
#
# COMPACT_ATOMS: atom_id res chain seq x y z
N MET A 1 5.07 -13.63 -17.54
CA MET A 1 4.19 -13.41 -16.38
C MET A 1 4.05 -11.90 -16.21
N LEU A 2 2.90 -11.33 -16.61
CA LEU A 2 2.59 -9.90 -16.45
C LEU A 2 2.36 -9.63 -14.95
N GLY A 3 3.11 -8.70 -14.36
CA GLY A 3 3.27 -8.63 -12.91
C GLY A 3 3.49 -7.22 -12.38
N LEU A 4 2.71 -6.80 -11.38
CA LEU A 4 3.12 -5.75 -10.44
C LEU A 4 3.84 -6.42 -9.28
N PHE A 5 5.10 -6.09 -9.08
CA PHE A 5 5.87 -6.55 -7.94
C PHE A 5 5.93 -5.46 -6.88
N CYS A 6 5.90 -5.90 -5.62
CA CYS A 6 6.02 -5.00 -4.49
C CYS A 6 6.84 -5.60 -3.36
N TYR A 7 7.55 -4.74 -2.63
CA TYR A 7 8.29 -5.12 -1.42
C TYR A 7 8.24 -4.01 -0.36
N PRO A 8 7.82 -4.31 0.87
CA PRO A 8 7.24 -5.59 1.30
C PRO A 8 5.82 -5.78 0.73
N GLN A 9 5.43 -7.03 0.43
CA GLN A 9 4.09 -7.36 -0.07
C GLN A 9 3.00 -7.23 1.02
N SER A 10 3.40 -7.43 2.27
CA SER A 10 2.56 -7.13 3.43
C SER A 10 3.31 -6.27 4.43
N THR A 11 2.62 -5.30 5.02
CA THR A 11 3.24 -4.39 6.00
C THR A 11 2.28 -4.00 7.10
N LYS A 12 2.83 -3.77 8.29
CA LYS A 12 2.07 -3.29 9.45
C LYS A 12 2.16 -1.77 9.52
N ILE A 13 1.01 -1.08 9.50
CA ILE A 13 0.97 0.39 9.60
C ILE A 13 0.23 0.79 10.88
N ILE A 14 0.95 1.38 11.82
CA ILE A 14 0.37 1.96 13.04
C ILE A 14 -0.34 3.28 12.67
N LEU A 15 -1.36 3.68 13.43
CA LEU A 15 -2.05 4.95 13.20
C LEU A 15 -1.04 6.11 13.17
N ASN A 16 -1.20 7.02 12.21
CA ASN A 16 -0.34 8.19 11.96
C ASN A 16 1.12 7.86 11.59
N GLN A 17 1.42 6.60 11.29
CA GLN A 17 2.72 6.22 10.76
C GLN A 17 2.69 6.04 9.24
N THR A 18 3.87 6.21 8.66
CA THR A 18 4.14 6.02 7.23
C THR A 18 5.03 4.81 7.04
N VAL A 19 4.71 3.99 6.04
CA VAL A 19 5.59 2.92 5.55
C VAL A 19 5.92 3.17 4.09
N LYS A 20 7.08 2.69 3.64
CA LYS A 20 7.50 2.77 2.24
C LYS A 20 7.40 1.39 1.61
N ILE A 21 6.76 1.31 0.46
CA ILE A 21 6.64 0.10 -0.36
C ILE A 21 7.32 0.38 -1.69
N GLN A 22 8.24 -0.50 -2.06
CA GLN A 22 8.84 -0.52 -3.39
C GLN A 22 7.88 -1.18 -4.36
N ILE A 23 7.69 -0.59 -5.53
CA ILE A 23 6.78 -1.05 -6.58
C ILE A 23 7.51 -1.00 -7.92
N TRP A 24 7.39 -2.05 -8.73
CA TRP A 24 7.93 -2.12 -10.09
C TRP A 24 7.16 -3.15 -10.92
N LEU A 25 7.34 -3.11 -12.25
CA LEU A 25 6.74 -4.08 -13.17
C LEU A 25 7.72 -5.22 -13.49
N SER A 26 7.18 -6.43 -13.64
CA SER A 26 7.96 -7.60 -14.07
C SER A 26 8.18 -7.65 -15.59
N THR A 27 7.36 -6.93 -16.35
CA THR A 27 7.29 -6.97 -17.81
C THR A 27 7.08 -5.58 -18.38
N LEU A 28 7.64 -5.36 -19.57
CA LEU A 28 7.46 -4.14 -20.33
C LEU A 28 5.95 -3.87 -20.57
N PRO A 29 5.49 -2.62 -20.43
CA PRO A 29 4.20 -2.19 -20.94
C PRO A 29 4.00 -2.45 -22.43
N HIS A 30 2.78 -2.81 -22.83
CA HIS A 30 2.40 -2.88 -24.23
C HIS A 30 2.16 -1.47 -24.79
N ARG A 31 2.85 -1.13 -25.88
CA ARG A 31 2.59 0.13 -26.60
C ARG A 31 1.26 0.04 -27.35
N ILE A 32 0.31 0.91 -27.01
CA ILE A 32 -1.01 1.02 -27.63
C ILE A 32 -1.15 2.43 -28.19
N TYR A 33 -1.42 2.57 -29.49
CA TYR A 33 -1.47 3.88 -30.21
C TYR A 33 -0.26 4.79 -29.96
N GLY A 34 0.94 4.21 -29.83
CA GLY A 34 2.18 4.96 -29.59
C GLY A 34 2.43 5.34 -28.12
N ASN A 35 1.53 4.98 -27.20
CA ASN A 35 1.69 5.20 -25.76
C ASN A 35 1.92 3.86 -25.05
N ASP A 36 3.04 3.74 -24.34
CA ASP A 36 3.42 2.58 -23.51
C ASP A 36 3.40 2.92 -22.01
N THR A 37 2.84 4.08 -21.64
CA THR A 37 2.75 4.46 -20.24
C THR A 37 1.63 3.70 -19.54
N VAL A 38 1.97 3.03 -18.43
CA VAL A 38 1.05 2.49 -17.43
C VAL A 38 1.01 3.46 -16.26
N ARG A 39 -0.20 3.87 -15.88
CA ARG A 39 -0.43 4.62 -14.64
C ARG A 39 -1.06 3.72 -13.61
N ILE A 40 -0.47 3.69 -12.41
CA ILE A 40 -0.92 2.86 -11.31
C ILE A 40 -1.41 3.75 -10.18
N GLN A 41 -2.65 3.53 -9.76
CA GLN A 41 -3.27 4.16 -8.60
C GLN A 41 -3.70 3.09 -7.60
N TRP A 42 -4.14 3.49 -6.41
CA TRP A 42 -4.60 2.55 -5.38
C TRP A 42 -5.98 2.91 -4.85
N ARG A 43 -6.73 1.89 -4.42
CA ARG A 43 -7.94 2.04 -3.63
C ARG A 43 -7.95 1.06 -2.48
N SER A 44 -8.49 1.48 -1.34
CA SER A 44 -8.73 0.58 -0.20
C SER A 44 -10.11 -0.06 -0.32
N THR A 45 -10.20 -1.36 -0.01
CA THR A 45 -11.46 -2.12 -0.10
C THR A 45 -12.42 -1.85 1.03
N GLN A 46 -11.92 -1.40 2.19
CA GLN A 46 -12.71 -1.27 3.41
C GLN A 46 -13.04 0.20 3.74
N CYS A 47 -12.29 1.16 3.19
CA CYS A 47 -12.57 2.57 3.39
C CYS A 47 -11.82 3.48 2.42
N THR A 48 -12.42 4.61 2.08
CA THR A 48 -11.88 5.55 1.10
C THR A 48 -10.91 6.59 1.68
N ASN A 49 -10.92 6.83 3.00
CA ASN A 49 -10.16 7.92 3.62
C ASN A 49 -9.38 7.52 4.89
N CYS A 50 -9.03 6.24 5.04
CA CYS A 50 -8.19 5.78 6.17
C CYS A 50 -6.72 5.70 5.87
N PHE A 51 -6.35 5.83 4.60
CA PHE A 51 -4.97 5.87 4.15
C PHE A 51 -4.78 7.09 3.26
N LYS A 52 -3.58 7.63 3.31
CA LYS A 52 -3.05 8.57 2.33
C LYS A 52 -1.81 7.93 1.74
N TRP A 53 -1.52 8.17 0.47
CA TRP A 53 -0.30 7.69 -0.14
C TRP A 53 0.33 8.76 -1.03
N ILE A 54 1.65 8.73 -1.12
CA ILE A 54 2.45 9.63 -1.95
C ILE A 54 3.49 8.78 -2.70
N PRO A 55 3.63 8.93 -4.02
CA PRO A 55 2.80 9.77 -4.90
C PRO A 55 1.37 9.22 -5.04
N GLU A 56 0.44 10.03 -5.57
CA GLU A 56 -0.96 9.62 -5.80
C GLU A 56 -1.08 8.58 -6.91
N GLU A 57 -0.15 8.61 -7.86
CA GLU A 57 0.01 7.63 -8.93
C GLU A 57 1.49 7.35 -9.20
N LEU A 58 1.79 6.16 -9.72
CA LEU A 58 3.10 5.82 -10.27
C LEU A 58 2.98 5.61 -11.78
N ASN A 59 4.01 6.04 -12.51
CA ASN A 59 4.05 5.96 -13.96
C ASN A 59 5.20 5.05 -14.40
N PHE A 60 4.87 4.06 -15.21
CA PHE A 60 5.84 3.13 -15.78
C PHE A 60 5.76 3.13 -17.31
N ASN A 61 6.90 3.06 -17.99
CA ASN A 61 7.03 2.97 -19.45
C ASN A 61 8.13 1.96 -19.84
N ASP A 62 8.48 1.90 -21.12
CA ASP A 62 9.52 1.02 -21.64
C ASP A 62 10.91 1.28 -21.04
N GLU A 63 11.18 2.52 -20.63
CA GLU A 63 12.46 2.94 -20.05
C GLU A 63 12.61 2.58 -18.57
N ASN A 64 11.53 2.66 -17.78
CA ASN A 64 11.62 2.60 -16.31
C ASN A 64 10.84 1.43 -15.66
N PHE A 65 10.26 0.51 -16.43
CA PHE A 65 9.35 -0.52 -15.88
C PHE A 65 9.97 -1.39 -14.77
N GLN A 66 11.27 -1.65 -14.79
CA GLN A 66 11.97 -2.43 -13.75
C GLN A 66 12.58 -1.58 -12.64
N GLU A 67 12.50 -0.25 -12.75
CA GLU A 67 13.00 0.66 -11.72
C GLU A 67 12.05 0.61 -10.51
N LYS A 68 12.63 0.41 -9.33
CA LYS A 68 11.85 0.39 -8.09
C LYS A 68 11.43 1.79 -7.71
N GLN A 69 10.16 2.08 -7.84
CA GLN A 69 9.56 3.33 -7.37
C GLN A 69 9.01 3.17 -5.95
N ILE A 70 8.92 4.26 -5.20
CA ILE A 70 8.49 4.25 -3.79
C ILE A 70 7.07 4.79 -3.66
N LEU A 71 6.20 3.98 -3.08
CA LEU A 71 4.90 4.40 -2.56
C LEU A 71 4.97 4.52 -1.03
N ALA A 72 4.82 5.74 -0.53
CA ALA A 72 4.77 6.03 0.89
C ALA A 72 3.30 6.02 1.35
N ILE A 73 2.92 5.10 2.24
CA ILE A 73 1.54 4.92 2.69
C ILE A 73 1.43 5.33 4.15
N THR A 74 0.61 6.34 4.41
CA THR A 74 0.29 6.84 5.75
C THR A 74 -1.08 6.35 6.18
N ARG A 75 -1.18 5.81 7.39
CA ARG A 75 -2.49 5.48 7.98
C ARG A 75 -3.05 6.69 8.74
N VAL A 76 -4.28 7.07 8.44
CA VAL A 76 -4.96 8.22 9.06
C VAL A 76 -6.21 7.86 9.89
N LYS A 77 -6.76 6.65 9.76
CA LYS A 77 -7.89 6.18 10.58
C LYS A 77 -7.74 4.72 11.02
N TYR A 78 -8.49 4.34 12.04
CA TYR A 78 -8.64 2.94 12.45
C TYR A 78 -9.57 2.18 11.50
N VAL A 79 -9.09 1.04 11.00
CA VAL A 79 -9.87 0.05 10.24
C VAL A 79 -9.36 -1.35 10.53
N PRO A 80 -10.16 -2.40 10.24
CA PRO A 80 -9.68 -3.77 10.17
C PRO A 80 -8.53 -3.91 9.15
N PRO A 81 -7.74 -5.01 9.21
CA PRO A 81 -6.79 -5.34 8.16
C PRO A 81 -7.43 -5.23 6.78
N THR A 82 -6.72 -4.60 5.84
CA THR A 82 -7.29 -4.29 4.53
C THR A 82 -6.27 -4.47 3.41
N THR A 83 -6.79 -4.49 2.20
CA THR A 83 -6.00 -4.64 0.99
C THR A 83 -6.11 -3.36 0.19
N LEU A 84 -4.98 -2.87 -0.27
CA LEU A 84 -4.93 -1.83 -1.29
C LEU A 84 -4.90 -2.54 -2.65
N ILE A 85 -5.95 -2.31 -3.43
CA ILE A 85 -6.06 -2.79 -4.81
C ILE A 85 -5.40 -1.74 -5.71
N SER A 86 -4.42 -2.15 -6.52
CA SER A 86 -3.90 -1.30 -7.57
C SER A 86 -4.89 -1.19 -8.74
N ILE A 87 -5.00 -0.01 -9.33
CA ILE A 87 -5.81 0.29 -10.50
C ILE A 87 -4.84 0.66 -11.62
N PHE A 88 -4.88 -0.05 -12.74
CA PHE A 88 -4.01 0.17 -13.88
C PHE A 88 -4.74 0.92 -14.99
N ASN A 89 -4.05 1.87 -15.61
CA ASN A 89 -4.54 2.58 -16.78
C ASN A 89 -3.44 2.61 -17.85
N GLY A 90 -3.71 2.05 -19.04
CA GLY A 90 -2.78 2.03 -20.15
C GLY A 90 -1.77 0.86 -20.12
N GLY A 91 -0.91 0.83 -21.13
CA GLY A 91 0.14 -0.16 -21.32
C GLY A 91 -0.33 -1.62 -21.45
N GLY A 92 -1.62 -1.85 -21.73
CA GLY A 92 -2.24 -3.18 -21.76
C GLY A 92 -2.42 -3.84 -20.39
N PHE A 93 -2.10 -3.13 -19.30
CA PHE A 93 -2.33 -3.60 -17.93
C PHE A 93 -3.77 -3.33 -17.45
N ASP A 94 -4.47 -2.41 -18.12
CA ASP A 94 -5.87 -2.07 -17.89
C ASP A 94 -6.86 -3.17 -18.28
N VAL A 95 -6.45 -4.10 -19.14
CA VAL A 95 -7.26 -5.27 -19.54
C VAL A 95 -6.97 -6.54 -18.73
N VAL A 96 -6.05 -6.46 -17.75
CA VAL A 96 -5.68 -7.59 -16.91
C VAL A 96 -6.52 -7.59 -15.62
N PRO A 97 -7.05 -8.74 -15.16
CA PRO A 97 -7.85 -8.80 -13.94
C PRO A 97 -7.11 -8.23 -12.72
N LEU A 98 -7.76 -7.37 -11.94
CA LEU A 98 -7.16 -6.66 -10.80
C LEU A 98 -6.77 -7.59 -9.63
N GLU A 99 -7.32 -8.80 -9.59
CA GLU A 99 -7.18 -9.77 -8.49
C GLU A 99 -5.75 -10.26 -8.29
N ILE A 100 -4.88 -10.12 -9.30
CA ILE A 100 -3.48 -10.59 -9.24
C ILE A 100 -2.50 -9.53 -8.73
N TYR A 101 -2.96 -8.30 -8.42
CA TYR A 101 -2.10 -7.16 -8.08
C TYR A 101 -2.50 -6.50 -6.74
N LEU A 102 -2.28 -7.23 -5.64
CA LEU A 102 -2.73 -6.82 -4.31
C LEU A 102 -1.57 -6.46 -3.38
N ILE A 103 -1.70 -5.32 -2.70
CA ILE A 103 -0.83 -4.94 -1.59
C ILE A 103 -1.58 -5.17 -0.28
N PHE A 104 -1.03 -6.01 0.59
CA PHE A 104 -1.66 -6.34 1.87
C PHE A 104 -1.20 -5.35 2.95
N THR A 105 -2.15 -4.66 3.56
CA THR A 105 -1.85 -3.79 4.70
C THR A 105 -2.41 -4.43 5.96
N GLN A 106 -1.50 -4.90 6.82
CA GLN A 106 -1.85 -5.36 8.15
C GLN A 106 -1.86 -4.18 9.12
N ILE A 107 -2.72 -4.30 10.13
CA ILE A 107 -2.87 -3.31 11.19
C ILE A 107 -2.59 -4.01 12.50
N THR A 108 -1.71 -3.43 13.32
CA THR A 108 -1.57 -3.83 14.72
C THR A 108 -2.35 -2.85 15.58
N PHE A 109 -3.28 -3.38 16.38
CA PHE A 109 -3.91 -2.64 17.46
C PHE A 109 -2.95 -2.71 18.65
N GLN A 110 -2.21 -1.64 18.91
CA GLN A 110 -1.68 -1.47 20.25
C GLN A 110 -2.79 -0.80 21.05
N ASN A 111 -3.44 -1.58 21.92
CA ASN A 111 -4.08 -0.98 23.08
C ASN A 111 -2.96 -0.28 23.83
N SER A 112 -2.89 1.04 23.71
CA SER A 112 -2.38 1.84 24.81
C SER A 112 -3.37 1.66 25.96
N TYR A 113 -3.26 0.54 26.67
CA TYR A 113 -3.52 0.59 28.09
C TYR A 113 -2.50 1.60 28.61
N CYS A 114 -2.95 2.85 28.72
CA CYS A 114 -2.33 3.74 29.67
C CYS A 114 -2.39 2.96 30.99
N CYS A 115 -1.23 2.48 31.46
CA CYS A 115 -1.07 2.09 32.85
C CYS A 115 -1.48 3.31 33.68
N SER A 116 -2.73 3.35 34.12
CA SER A 116 -3.09 4.17 35.26
C SER A 116 -2.32 3.56 36.44
N VAL A 117 -1.28 4.29 36.85
CA VAL A 117 -0.58 4.09 38.11
C VAL A 117 -1.63 4.10 39.22
N ILE A 118 -1.99 2.93 39.76
CA ILE A 118 -2.58 2.84 41.09
C ILE A 118 -1.47 2.39 42.01
N SER A 119 -0.81 3.38 42.62
CA SER A 119 -0.09 3.20 43.87
C SER A 119 -1.10 2.75 44.93
N ARG A 120 -1.13 1.46 45.26
CA ARG A 120 -1.64 1.02 46.56
C ARG A 120 -0.45 0.84 47.49
N LYS A 121 -0.31 1.82 48.37
CA LYS A 121 0.51 1.80 49.58
C LYS A 121 0.39 0.46 50.31
N ASN A 122 1.51 0.01 50.84
CA ASN A 122 1.67 -0.98 51.90
C ASN A 122 0.52 -1.02 52.91
N LYS A 123 0.14 -2.24 53.30
CA LYS A 123 -0.09 -2.55 54.71
C LYS A 123 0.58 -3.88 55.04
N ASN A 124 1.62 -3.78 55.86
CA ASN A 124 2.27 -4.85 56.59
C ASN A 124 1.32 -5.46 57.62
N MET A 125 1.60 -6.74 57.94
CA MET A 125 1.21 -7.53 59.12
C MET A 125 -0.28 -7.76 59.36
#